data_AF-A0A800FHI3-F1
#
_entry.id   AF-A0A800FHI3-F1
#
_cell.length_a   1.000
_cell.length_b   1.000
_cell.length_c   1.000
_cell.angle_alpha   90.00
_cell.angle_beta   90.00
_cell.angle_gamma   90.00
#
_symmetry.space_group_name_H-M   'P 1'
#
loop_
_entity.id
_entity.type
_entity.pdbx_description
1 polymer ?
#
loop_
_entity_poly.entity_id
_entity_poly.type
_entity_poly.pdbx_seq_one_letter_code
_entity_poly.pdbx_strand_id
1 'polypeptide(L)'
;MNHQKIFYYSFLLLLLTGCDEKKEQGMNSNDLKLNQIQVIGSHNSYRIHPVQDMFNLMTGLNPELAAELDYGHPSFDVQFSQHGIRQIEIDVYHDPEGGLFYNQRGNLFIGLPVPSGIEELLDPGLKVLHFPDIDYRTHYLTFIDALTAVKTWSDANPNHIPIFILVEGKEEGLANVYPSLSGFTQPLPFDRDA
;
A
#
# COMPACT_ATOMS: atom_id res chain seq x y z
N MET A 1 22.00 15.21 -78.72
CA MET A 1 21.50 15.39 -77.34
C MET A 1 20.93 14.07 -76.86
N ASN A 2 21.69 13.31 -76.06
CA ASN A 2 21.13 12.39 -75.09
C ASN A 2 22.17 12.11 -74.01
N HIS A 3 21.83 12.50 -72.79
CA HIS A 3 22.67 12.42 -71.60
C HIS A 3 22.50 11.07 -70.91
N GLN A 4 23.58 10.40 -70.54
CA GLN A 4 23.65 9.78 -69.21
C GLN A 4 25.09 9.49 -68.81
N LYS A 5 25.46 10.07 -67.67
CA LYS A 5 26.80 10.12 -67.08
C LYS A 5 27.03 8.86 -66.24
N ILE A 6 28.20 8.27 -66.41
CA ILE A 6 28.72 7.15 -65.62
C ILE A 6 29.08 7.68 -64.21
N PHE A 7 28.42 7.15 -63.18
CA PHE A 7 28.70 7.48 -61.78
C PHE A 7 29.84 6.60 -61.25
N TYR A 8 30.88 7.25 -60.71
CA TYR A 8 32.01 6.63 -60.03
C TYR A 8 31.57 6.06 -58.67
N TYR A 9 31.86 4.78 -58.41
CA TYR A 9 31.80 4.20 -57.07
C TYR A 9 33.02 4.65 -56.27
N SER A 10 32.81 5.45 -55.22
CA SER A 10 33.82 5.72 -54.20
C SER A 10 33.52 4.82 -53.00
N PHE A 11 34.39 3.85 -52.76
CA PHE A 11 34.29 2.89 -51.66
C PHE A 11 34.89 3.56 -50.41
N LEU A 12 34.03 4.07 -49.52
CA LEU A 12 34.45 4.62 -48.23
C LEU A 12 34.56 3.48 -47.21
N LEU A 13 35.79 3.04 -46.95
CA LEU A 13 36.09 2.04 -45.91
C LEU A 13 36.01 2.72 -44.53
N LEU A 14 34.88 2.57 -43.84
CA LEU A 14 34.76 2.91 -42.42
C LEU A 14 35.49 1.84 -41.60
N LEU A 15 36.64 2.22 -41.05
CA LEU A 15 37.33 1.46 -40.01
C LEU A 15 36.46 1.45 -38.76
N LEU A 16 35.74 0.36 -38.53
CA LEU A 16 35.10 0.08 -37.24
C LEU A 16 36.21 -0.26 -36.24
N THR A 17 36.65 0.74 -35.47
CA THR A 17 37.36 0.50 -34.21
C THR A 17 36.37 -0.19 -33.27
N GLY A 18 36.55 -1.49 -33.06
CA GLY A 18 35.80 -2.23 -32.06
C GLY A 18 36.10 -1.67 -30.69
N CYS A 19 35.12 -1.02 -30.08
CA CYS A 19 35.09 -0.87 -28.63
C CYS A 19 34.97 -2.28 -28.05
N ASP A 20 36.00 -2.71 -27.34
CA ASP A 20 35.94 -3.89 -26.49
C ASP A 20 35.01 -3.55 -25.32
N GLU A 21 33.71 -3.82 -25.49
CA GLU A 21 32.74 -3.77 -24.41
C GLU A 21 33.15 -4.84 -23.39
N LYS A 22 34.03 -4.46 -22.45
CA LYS A 22 34.07 -5.12 -21.16
C LYS A 22 32.68 -4.97 -20.56
N LYS A 23 31.84 -5.98 -20.74
CA LYS A 23 30.63 -6.16 -19.95
C LYS A 23 31.10 -6.15 -18.50
N GLU A 24 30.94 -5.03 -17.81
CA GLU A 24 30.88 -5.05 -16.36
C GLU A 24 29.82 -6.10 -16.02
N GLN A 25 30.24 -7.21 -15.41
CA GLN A 25 29.30 -8.15 -14.82
C GLN A 25 28.63 -7.37 -13.69
N GLY A 26 27.49 -6.75 -14.01
CA GLY A 26 26.63 -6.14 -13.02
C GLY A 26 26.34 -7.18 -11.94
N MET A 27 26.51 -6.78 -10.69
CA MET A 27 26.20 -7.60 -9.53
C MET A 27 24.76 -8.13 -9.66
N ASN A 28 24.58 -9.45 -9.59
CA ASN A 28 23.25 -10.05 -9.62
C ASN A 28 22.55 -9.70 -8.30
N SER A 29 21.29 -9.26 -8.35
CA SER A 29 20.52 -8.98 -7.14
C SER A 29 20.40 -10.20 -6.22
N ASN A 30 20.50 -11.41 -6.76
CA ASN A 30 20.50 -12.66 -5.99
C ASN A 30 21.79 -12.92 -5.21
N ASP A 31 22.88 -12.19 -5.50
CA ASP A 31 24.14 -12.30 -4.76
C ASP A 31 24.17 -11.38 -3.53
N LEU A 32 23.19 -10.48 -3.39
CA LEU A 32 23.05 -9.58 -2.26
C LEU A 32 22.47 -10.31 -1.04
N LYS A 33 23.04 -10.04 0.15
CA LYS A 33 22.43 -10.41 1.43
C LYS A 33 21.31 -9.41 1.76
N LEU A 34 20.31 -9.83 2.55
CA LEU A 34 19.20 -8.95 2.96
C LEU A 34 19.67 -7.63 3.58
N ASN A 35 20.72 -7.67 4.41
CA ASN A 35 21.29 -6.48 5.06
C ASN A 35 22.15 -5.60 4.14
N GLN A 36 22.26 -5.95 2.85
CA GLN A 36 22.90 -5.15 1.80
C GLN A 36 21.86 -4.56 0.84
N ILE A 37 20.57 -4.83 1.06
CA ILE A 37 19.46 -4.28 0.28
C ILE A 37 18.90 -3.08 1.04
N GLN A 38 18.82 -1.93 0.36
CA GLN A 38 18.12 -0.75 0.84
C GLN A 38 16.88 -0.55 -0.03
N VAL A 39 15.74 -0.30 0.61
CA VAL A 39 14.45 -0.14 -0.05
C VAL A 39 13.76 1.14 0.40
N ILE A 40 12.85 1.63 -0.42
CA ILE A 40 11.86 2.63 -0.03
C ILE A 40 10.61 1.88 0.42
N GLY A 41 10.07 2.29 1.57
CA GLY A 41 8.80 1.81 2.09
C GLY A 41 7.72 2.87 2.09
N SER A 42 6.47 2.43 2.08
CA SER A 42 5.30 3.26 2.40
C SER A 42 4.79 2.92 3.81
N HIS A 43 4.33 3.94 4.53
CA HIS A 43 3.72 3.82 5.86
C HIS A 43 2.21 3.73 5.71
N ASN A 44 1.54 2.84 6.45
CA ASN A 44 0.11 2.55 6.27
C ASN A 44 -0.26 2.25 4.81
N SER A 45 0.49 1.35 4.15
CA SER A 45 0.48 1.16 2.70
C SER A 45 -0.89 0.81 2.10
N TYR A 46 -1.82 0.30 2.91
CA TYR A 46 -3.18 -0.06 2.53
C TYR A 46 -4.16 1.12 2.52
N ARG A 47 -3.78 2.25 3.16
CA ARG A 47 -4.68 3.35 3.51
C ARG A 47 -5.16 4.12 2.29
N ILE A 48 -6.46 4.38 2.25
CA ILE A 48 -7.09 5.32 1.33
C ILE A 48 -7.45 6.57 2.13
N HIS A 49 -7.38 7.73 1.49
CA HIS A 49 -7.82 8.98 2.11
C HIS A 49 -9.21 8.83 2.78
N PRO A 50 -9.42 9.40 3.98
CA PRO A 50 -10.68 9.30 4.70
C PRO A 50 -11.89 9.73 3.87
N VAL A 51 -13.09 9.40 4.34
CA VAL A 51 -14.32 9.97 3.76
C VAL A 51 -14.22 11.49 3.83
N GLN A 52 -14.49 12.18 2.72
CA GLN A 52 -14.26 13.62 2.61
C GLN A 52 -15.00 14.43 3.70
N ASP A 53 -16.24 14.06 4.01
CA ASP A 53 -17.00 14.76 5.06
C ASP A 53 -16.43 14.50 6.45
N MET A 54 -15.88 13.31 6.71
CA MET A 54 -15.15 13.01 7.96
C MET A 54 -13.86 13.83 8.02
N PHE A 55 -13.11 13.91 6.92
CA PHE A 55 -11.92 14.74 6.83
C PHE A 55 -12.22 16.23 7.06
N ASN A 56 -13.31 16.74 6.50
CA ASN A 56 -13.75 18.12 6.70
C ASN A 56 -14.14 18.37 8.17
N LEU A 57 -14.85 17.42 8.80
CA LEU A 57 -15.17 17.48 10.23
C LEU A 57 -13.89 17.50 11.08
N MET A 58 -12.94 16.59 10.81
CA MET A 58 -11.65 16.55 11.51
C MET A 58 -10.87 17.86 11.32
N THR A 59 -10.84 18.41 10.10
CA THR A 59 -10.22 19.72 9.84
C THR A 59 -10.84 20.83 10.67
N GLY A 60 -12.17 20.82 10.85
CA GLY A 60 -12.86 21.81 11.69
C GLY A 60 -12.57 21.68 13.19
N LEU A 61 -12.28 20.46 13.67
CA LEU A 61 -12.02 20.17 15.09
C LEU A 61 -10.54 20.28 15.45
N ASN A 62 -9.66 19.74 14.60
CA ASN A 62 -8.22 19.72 14.77
C ASN A 62 -7.52 19.73 13.39
N PRO A 63 -7.20 20.93 12.85
CA PRO A 63 -6.55 21.07 11.55
C PRO A 63 -5.18 20.40 11.45
N GLU A 64 -4.42 20.37 12.55
CA GLU A 64 -3.07 19.80 12.58
C GLU A 64 -3.14 18.28 12.41
N LEU A 65 -4.00 17.61 13.18
CA LEU A 65 -4.26 16.18 13.02
C LEU A 65 -4.84 15.86 11.63
N ALA A 66 -5.74 16.70 11.11
CA ALA A 66 -6.30 16.47 9.78
C ALA A 66 -5.21 16.53 8.68
N ALA A 67 -4.26 17.47 8.78
CA ALA A 67 -3.15 17.55 7.84
C ALA A 67 -2.26 16.30 7.83
N GLU A 68 -2.08 15.65 8.99
CA GLU A 68 -1.36 14.37 9.07
C GLU A 68 -2.11 13.22 8.38
N LEU A 69 -3.43 13.32 8.26
CA LEU A 69 -4.31 12.33 7.63
C LEU A 69 -4.59 12.62 6.14
N ASP A 70 -4.13 13.76 5.61
CA ASP A 70 -4.36 14.21 4.23
C ASP A 70 -3.42 13.51 3.23
N TYR A 71 -3.57 12.19 3.14
CA TYR A 71 -2.87 11.37 2.16
C TYR A 71 -3.64 10.08 1.89
N GLY A 72 -3.19 9.33 0.89
CA GLY A 72 -3.62 7.97 0.62
C GLY A 72 -2.63 7.31 -0.32
N HIS A 73 -2.56 5.99 -0.27
CA HIS A 73 -1.72 5.20 -1.17
C HIS A 73 -2.54 4.64 -2.33
N PRO A 74 -1.92 4.37 -3.49
CA PRO A 74 -2.52 3.52 -4.50
C PRO A 74 -2.47 2.05 -4.04
N SER A 75 -3.10 1.14 -4.77
CA SER A 75 -3.06 -0.30 -4.49
C SER A 75 -1.61 -0.85 -4.51
N PHE A 76 -1.42 -2.03 -3.92
CA PHE A 76 -0.09 -2.63 -3.76
C PHE A 76 0.59 -2.88 -5.10
N ASP A 77 -0.14 -3.34 -6.11
CA ASP A 77 0.39 -3.56 -7.45
C ASP A 77 0.96 -2.26 -8.06
N VAL A 78 0.29 -1.12 -7.83
CA VAL A 78 0.76 0.19 -8.30
C VAL A 78 1.98 0.63 -7.50
N GLN A 79 1.96 0.49 -6.16
CA GLN A 79 3.12 0.77 -5.31
C GLN A 79 4.35 -0.02 -5.73
N PHE A 80 4.19 -1.32 -6.02
CA PHE A 80 5.29 -2.19 -6.40
C PHE A 80 5.78 -1.97 -7.82
N SER A 81 4.87 -1.77 -8.78
CA SER A 81 5.19 -1.72 -10.21
C SER A 81 5.60 -0.33 -10.68
N GLN A 82 4.93 0.71 -10.19
CA GLN A 82 5.11 2.08 -10.69
C GLN A 82 5.98 2.92 -9.77
N HIS A 83 5.95 2.65 -8.46
CA HIS A 83 6.70 3.44 -7.47
C HIS A 83 7.92 2.71 -6.90
N GLY A 84 8.15 1.44 -7.27
CA GLY A 84 9.32 0.68 -6.84
C GLY A 84 9.35 0.39 -5.33
N ILE A 85 8.21 0.50 -4.64
CA ILE A 85 8.11 0.19 -3.21
C ILE A 85 8.45 -1.27 -2.95
N ARG A 86 9.28 -1.52 -1.93
CA ARG A 86 9.69 -2.89 -1.52
C ARG A 86 9.64 -3.09 -0.01
N GLN A 87 9.08 -2.14 0.72
CA GLN A 87 8.61 -2.32 2.08
C GLN A 87 7.19 -1.76 2.20
N ILE A 88 6.28 -2.52 2.79
CA ILE A 88 4.93 -2.07 3.10
C ILE A 88 4.63 -2.29 4.57
N GLU A 89 3.65 -1.54 5.05
CA GLU A 89 3.07 -1.65 6.38
C GLU A 89 1.58 -1.97 6.27
N ILE A 90 1.13 -2.91 7.09
CA ILE A 90 -0.25 -3.36 7.18
C ILE A 90 -0.66 -3.33 8.64
N ASP A 91 -1.55 -2.40 8.96
CA ASP A 91 -2.19 -2.34 10.27
C ASP A 91 -3.31 -3.36 10.30
N VAL A 92 -3.34 -4.16 11.36
CA VAL A 92 -4.35 -5.19 11.57
C VAL A 92 -5.01 -5.01 12.92
N TYR A 93 -6.33 -5.17 12.92
CA TYR A 93 -7.14 -5.24 14.12
C TYR A 93 -7.65 -6.66 14.32
N HIS A 94 -7.62 -7.12 15.57
CA HIS A 94 -8.10 -8.44 15.97
C HIS A 94 -9.65 -8.48 15.98
N ASP A 95 -10.23 -9.40 15.21
CA ASP A 95 -11.68 -9.61 15.09
C ASP A 95 -12.02 -11.11 14.93
N PRO A 96 -11.83 -11.92 15.99
CA PRO A 96 -11.89 -13.39 15.89
C PRO A 96 -13.29 -13.92 15.59
N GLU A 97 -14.35 -13.18 15.96
CA GLU A 97 -15.75 -13.57 15.70
C GLU A 97 -16.34 -12.85 14.48
N GLY A 98 -15.66 -11.82 13.97
CA GLY A 98 -16.17 -10.97 12.91
C GLY A 98 -17.17 -9.92 13.40
N GLY A 99 -17.39 -8.90 12.57
CA GLY A 99 -18.41 -7.88 12.77
C GLY A 99 -18.02 -6.74 13.70
N LEU A 100 -16.86 -6.79 14.36
CA LEU A 100 -16.42 -5.74 15.29
C LEU A 100 -16.29 -4.38 14.59
N PHE A 101 -15.81 -4.39 13.34
CA PHE A 101 -15.58 -3.19 12.53
C PHE A 101 -16.67 -2.92 11.49
N TYR A 102 -17.76 -3.71 11.49
CA TYR A 102 -18.86 -3.56 10.53
C TYR A 102 -19.61 -2.24 10.68
N ASN A 103 -19.75 -1.75 11.92
CA ASN A 103 -20.42 -0.50 12.24
C ASN A 103 -19.40 0.64 12.37
N GLN A 104 -19.48 1.63 11.48
CA GLN A 104 -18.61 2.79 11.43
C GLN A 104 -19.29 3.97 12.12
N ARG A 105 -19.27 4.01 13.44
CA ARG A 105 -20.14 4.92 14.21
C ARG A 105 -19.83 6.40 14.05
N GLY A 106 -18.61 6.74 13.63
CA GLY A 106 -18.25 8.11 13.25
C GLY A 106 -19.14 8.65 12.13
N ASN A 107 -19.71 7.77 11.29
CA ASN A 107 -20.64 8.15 10.24
C ASN A 107 -21.88 8.92 10.76
N LEU A 108 -22.25 8.76 12.04
CA LEU A 108 -23.30 9.58 12.67
C LEU A 108 -23.02 11.08 12.59
N PHE A 109 -21.76 11.49 12.71
CA PHE A 109 -21.38 12.90 12.72
C PHE A 109 -21.42 13.55 11.33
N ILE A 110 -21.41 12.73 10.29
CA ILE A 110 -21.35 13.18 8.90
C ILE A 110 -22.59 12.75 8.09
N GLY A 111 -23.62 12.23 8.76
CA GLY A 111 -24.89 11.87 8.13
C GLY A 111 -24.82 10.64 7.21
N LEU A 112 -23.82 9.78 7.38
CA LEU A 112 -23.71 8.51 6.65
C LEU A 112 -24.29 7.34 7.47
N PRO A 113 -24.66 6.22 6.82
CA PRO A 113 -25.09 5.01 7.52
C PRO A 113 -24.02 4.49 8.49
N VAL A 114 -24.43 4.08 9.68
CA VAL A 114 -23.53 3.42 10.64
C VAL A 114 -23.14 2.01 10.17
N PRO A 115 -24.08 1.15 9.74
CA PRO A 115 -23.72 -0.10 9.09
C PRO A 115 -22.97 0.18 7.78
N SER A 116 -21.80 -0.43 7.61
CA SER A 116 -21.01 -0.29 6.38
C SER A 116 -21.72 -0.90 5.15
N GLY A 117 -22.53 -1.94 5.34
CA GLY A 117 -23.09 -2.75 4.27
C GLY A 117 -22.07 -3.67 3.58
N ILE A 118 -20.90 -3.87 4.20
CA ILE A 118 -19.80 -4.69 3.69
C ILE A 118 -19.83 -6.03 4.45
N GLU A 119 -20.34 -7.07 3.80
CA GLU A 119 -20.54 -8.39 4.42
C GLU A 119 -19.21 -9.04 4.84
N GLU A 120 -18.10 -8.76 4.14
CA GLU A 120 -16.76 -9.29 4.44
C GLU A 120 -16.23 -8.82 5.82
N LEU A 121 -16.78 -7.73 6.36
CA LEU A 121 -16.47 -7.28 7.72
C LEU A 121 -17.20 -8.11 8.80
N LEU A 122 -18.22 -8.88 8.43
CA LEU A 122 -18.93 -9.79 9.35
C LEU A 122 -18.20 -11.13 9.51
N ASP A 123 -17.32 -11.49 8.59
CA ASP A 123 -16.56 -12.73 8.68
C ASP A 123 -15.50 -12.65 9.79
N PRO A 124 -15.19 -13.77 10.48
CA PRO A 124 -14.04 -13.87 11.37
C PRO A 124 -12.69 -13.50 10.73
N GLY A 125 -11.77 -12.98 11.55
CA GLY A 125 -10.36 -12.77 11.22
C GLY A 125 -9.95 -11.30 11.13
N LEU A 126 -8.63 -11.08 11.05
CA LEU A 126 -8.02 -9.75 11.12
C LEU A 126 -8.54 -8.77 10.06
N LYS A 127 -8.92 -7.57 10.49
CA LYS A 127 -9.36 -6.47 9.62
C LYS A 127 -8.25 -5.46 9.42
N VAL A 128 -8.18 -4.89 8.22
CA VAL A 128 -7.14 -3.92 7.85
C VAL A 128 -7.78 -2.54 7.75
N LEU A 129 -7.39 -1.63 8.63
CA LEU A 129 -7.84 -0.24 8.64
C LEU A 129 -6.90 0.61 9.49
N HIS A 130 -6.97 1.93 9.36
CA HIS A 130 -6.08 2.84 10.09
C HIS A 130 -6.62 3.16 11.49
N PHE A 131 -7.86 3.65 11.56
CA PHE A 131 -8.48 3.97 12.83
C PHE A 131 -9.99 3.70 12.80
N PRO A 132 -10.54 2.91 13.75
CA PRO A 132 -11.95 2.55 13.76
C PRO A 132 -12.87 3.78 13.76
N ASP A 133 -14.04 3.63 13.16
CA ASP A 133 -15.12 4.62 13.11
C ASP A 133 -14.85 5.92 12.31
N ILE A 134 -13.60 6.38 12.18
CA ILE A 134 -13.26 7.68 11.57
C ILE A 134 -12.27 7.62 10.40
N ASP A 135 -11.39 6.62 10.37
CA ASP A 135 -10.40 6.43 9.29
C ASP A 135 -10.29 4.95 8.90
N TYR A 136 -11.43 4.41 8.46
CA TYR A 136 -11.61 2.99 8.16
C TYR A 136 -11.36 2.62 6.69
N ARG A 137 -11.02 3.59 5.83
CA ARG A 137 -10.93 3.34 4.38
C ARG A 137 -9.59 2.68 4.02
N THR A 138 -9.70 1.58 3.29
CA THR A 138 -8.59 0.69 2.94
C THR A 138 -8.79 0.13 1.53
N HIS A 139 -7.70 -0.24 0.85
CA HIS A 139 -7.76 -1.05 -0.36
C HIS A 139 -8.11 -2.52 -0.09
N TYR A 140 -7.91 -2.99 1.14
CA TYR A 140 -8.07 -4.40 1.53
C TYR A 140 -8.79 -4.48 2.87
N LEU A 141 -9.93 -5.16 2.93
CA LEU A 141 -10.77 -5.20 4.13
C LEU A 141 -10.22 -6.18 5.16
N THR A 142 -9.66 -7.30 4.72
CA THR A 142 -9.07 -8.33 5.59
C THR A 142 -7.58 -8.47 5.37
N PHE A 143 -6.88 -9.04 6.36
CA PHE A 143 -5.46 -9.37 6.21
C PHE A 143 -5.22 -10.42 5.11
N ILE A 144 -6.17 -11.34 4.93
CA ILE A 144 -6.13 -12.33 3.84
C ILE A 144 -6.20 -11.62 2.48
N ASP A 145 -7.06 -10.62 2.32
CA ASP A 145 -7.15 -9.85 1.07
C ASP A 145 -5.83 -9.12 0.77
N ALA A 146 -5.25 -8.48 1.80
CA ALA A 146 -3.99 -7.76 1.67
C ALA A 146 -2.84 -8.70 1.26
N LEU A 147 -2.69 -9.84 1.92
CA LEU A 147 -1.67 -10.84 1.57
C LEU A 147 -1.93 -11.49 0.21
N THR A 148 -3.19 -11.69 -0.16
CA THR A 148 -3.57 -12.21 -1.49
C THR A 148 -3.18 -11.23 -2.59
N ALA A 149 -3.35 -9.91 -2.38
CA ALA A 149 -2.90 -8.90 -3.32
C ALA A 149 -1.37 -8.89 -3.49
N VAL A 150 -0.62 -8.98 -2.38
CA VAL A 150 0.85 -9.11 -2.43
C VAL A 150 1.27 -10.37 -3.17
N LYS A 151 0.67 -11.52 -2.83
CA LYS A 151 0.97 -12.81 -3.45
C LYS A 151 0.66 -12.80 -4.94
N THR A 152 -0.48 -12.25 -5.35
CA THR A 152 -0.88 -12.16 -6.75
C THR A 152 0.14 -11.36 -7.56
N TRP A 153 0.61 -10.24 -7.03
CA TRP A 153 1.66 -9.46 -7.67
C TRP A 153 3.00 -10.21 -7.70
N SER A 154 3.36 -10.87 -6.59
CA SER A 154 4.60 -11.65 -6.48
C SER A 154 4.66 -12.79 -7.50
N ASP A 155 3.59 -13.59 -7.62
CA ASP A 155 3.47 -14.69 -8.57
C ASP A 155 3.60 -14.20 -10.03
N ALA A 156 3.11 -13.00 -10.33
CA ALA A 156 3.24 -12.37 -11.65
C ALA A 156 4.64 -11.77 -11.91
N ASN A 157 5.50 -11.64 -10.88
CA ASN A 157 6.81 -10.98 -10.96
C ASN A 157 7.93 -11.84 -10.34
N PRO A 158 8.19 -13.07 -10.84
CA PRO A 158 8.99 -14.09 -10.13
C PRO A 158 10.45 -13.74 -9.80
N ASN A 159 10.99 -12.66 -10.38
CA ASN A 159 12.36 -12.19 -10.14
C ASN A 159 12.40 -10.86 -9.36
N HIS A 160 11.31 -10.44 -8.72
CA HIS A 160 11.31 -9.24 -7.89
C HIS A 160 12.24 -9.44 -6.68
N ILE A 161 12.90 -8.38 -6.22
CA ILE A 161 13.64 -8.41 -4.95
C ILE A 161 12.66 -8.57 -3.77
N PRO A 162 13.09 -9.06 -2.59
CA PRO A 162 12.20 -9.28 -1.45
C PRO A 162 11.32 -8.07 -1.13
N ILE A 163 10.06 -8.35 -0.79
CA ILE A 163 9.14 -7.36 -0.22
C ILE A 163 9.15 -7.57 1.29
N PHE A 164 9.48 -6.52 2.03
CA PHE A 164 9.37 -6.50 3.49
C PHE A 164 7.95 -6.08 3.87
N ILE A 165 7.31 -6.84 4.75
CA ILE A 165 5.96 -6.55 5.22
C ILE A 165 6.04 -6.35 6.73
N LEU A 166 5.84 -5.11 7.18
CA LEU A 166 5.61 -4.78 8.57
C LEU A 166 4.12 -5.01 8.86
N VAL A 167 3.83 -5.77 9.91
CA VAL A 167 2.45 -5.99 10.38
C VAL A 167 2.34 -5.36 11.75
N GLU A 168 1.49 -4.34 11.89
CA GLU A 168 1.24 -3.66 13.17
C GLU A 168 -0.10 -4.13 13.74
N GLY A 169 -0.06 -4.79 14.90
CA GLY A 169 -1.27 -5.12 15.66
C GLY A 169 -1.78 -3.90 16.40
N LYS A 170 -2.94 -3.38 15.99
CA LYS A 170 -3.55 -2.19 16.56
C LYS A 170 -4.55 -2.52 17.65
N GLU A 171 -4.54 -1.72 18.71
CA GLU A 171 -5.46 -1.85 19.85
C GLU A 171 -6.13 -0.50 20.22
N GLU A 172 -5.85 0.56 19.44
CA GLU A 172 -6.35 1.89 19.70
C GLU A 172 -7.62 2.23 18.90
N GLY A 173 -8.61 2.82 19.57
CA GLY A 173 -9.81 3.38 18.96
C GLY A 173 -10.25 4.65 19.68
N LEU A 174 -11.35 5.26 19.21
CA LEU A 174 -11.85 6.53 19.75
C LEU A 174 -12.10 6.48 21.25
N ALA A 175 -12.58 5.36 21.76
CA ALA A 175 -12.88 5.22 23.17
C ALA A 175 -11.66 4.99 24.07
N ASN A 176 -10.54 4.52 23.52
CA ASN A 176 -9.27 4.48 24.24
C ASN A 176 -8.74 5.91 24.43
N VAL A 177 -8.86 6.75 23.40
CA VAL A 177 -8.38 8.15 23.40
C VAL A 177 -9.33 9.07 24.16
N TYR A 178 -10.64 8.86 24.03
CA TYR A 178 -11.69 9.65 24.66
C TYR A 178 -12.68 8.74 25.41
N PRO A 179 -12.35 8.30 26.64
CA PRO A 179 -13.16 7.34 27.40
C PRO A 179 -14.59 7.80 27.72
N SER A 180 -14.86 9.10 27.63
CA SER A 180 -16.21 9.67 27.79
C SER A 180 -17.12 9.42 26.59
N LEU A 181 -16.56 9.06 25.43
CA LEU A 181 -17.32 8.72 24.22
C LEU A 181 -17.75 7.26 24.26
N SER A 182 -18.99 7.02 24.69
CA SER A 182 -19.57 5.68 24.70
C SER A 182 -20.08 5.25 23.32
N GLY A 183 -20.02 3.94 23.07
CA GLY A 183 -20.66 3.31 21.92
C GLY A 183 -19.76 3.11 20.71
N PHE A 184 -18.62 3.80 20.62
CA PHE A 184 -17.59 3.59 19.59
C PHE A 184 -16.93 2.21 19.73
N THR A 185 -16.37 1.75 18.61
CA THR A 185 -15.71 0.46 18.50
C THR A 185 -14.56 0.38 19.51
N GLN A 186 -14.51 -0.72 20.27
CA GLN A 186 -13.40 -1.06 21.15
C GLN A 186 -12.57 -2.14 20.46
N PRO A 187 -11.36 -1.83 19.99
CA PRO A 187 -10.44 -2.85 19.53
C PRO A 187 -10.18 -3.90 20.61
N LEU A 188 -10.04 -5.16 20.18
CA LEU A 188 -9.60 -6.24 21.05
C LEU A 188 -8.07 -6.25 21.11
N PRO A 189 -7.49 -6.69 22.25
CA PRO A 189 -6.04 -6.83 22.36
C PRO A 189 -5.51 -7.98 21.50
N PHE A 190 -4.23 -7.90 21.16
CA PHE A 190 -3.42 -9.00 20.66
C PHE A 190 -2.74 -9.68 21.84
N ASP A 191 -3.46 -10.60 22.49
CA ASP A 191 -2.92 -11.43 23.57
C ASP A 191 -2.44 -12.79 23.06
N ARG A 192 -2.21 -13.75 23.96
CA ARG A 192 -1.71 -15.08 23.58
C ARG A 192 -2.72 -15.92 22.80
N ASP A 193 -3.99 -15.55 22.85
CA ASP A 193 -5.10 -16.26 22.23
C ASP A 193 -5.51 -15.61 20.90
N ALA A 194 -4.80 -14.55 20.47
CA ALA A 194 -4.95 -13.84 19.20
C ALA A 194 -4.16 -14.48 18.03
#